data_AF-A0AAV7TRF1-F1
#
_entry.id   AF-A0AAV7TRF1-F1
#
_cell.length_a   1.000
_cell.length_b   1.000
_cell.length_c   1.000
_cell.angle_alpha   90.00
_cell.angle_beta   90.00
_cell.angle_gamma   90.00
#
_symmetry.space_group_name_H-M   'P 1'
#
loop_
_entity.id
_entity.type
_entity.pdbx_description
1 polymer ?
#
loop_
_entity_poly.entity_id
_entity_poly.type
_entity_poly.pdbx_seq_one_letter_code
_entity_poly.pdbx_strand_id
1 'polypeptide(L)'
;MHPMQTKAYHDRQLENSWDFLALFPLALCSALMVCTKQDSSLDVVPGTLSSSEVGDTMRPAGRSLENMLATHSCRFDEILLGVLDIKTSLEPKIDTLRIDMVLLREDHKKLKECIESTDSTLASFRPMVSDTSAHIKALEDEVDYLRKCADDQEGMSRHNSVYIVGSQEQDEGPSMEFYLEEWFSTTILQDKHSTFLSMGRAHRVLGWRLPPGPPPSAQWSPASSTIATVIRPYKLLMQKACQQ
;
A
#
# COMPACT_ATOMS: atom_id res chain seq x y z
N MET A 1 30.94 -11.44 19.37
CA MET A 1 29.80 -12.37 19.57
C MET A 1 28.57 -11.52 19.90
N HIS A 2 27.73 -11.25 18.90
CA HIS A 2 26.46 -10.54 19.06
C HIS A 2 25.33 -11.47 18.62
N PRO A 3 24.20 -11.55 19.35
CA PRO A 3 23.13 -12.46 19.02
C PRO A 3 22.25 -11.91 17.89
N MET A 4 21.98 -12.78 16.91
CA MET A 4 20.98 -12.60 15.88
C MET A 4 19.56 -12.61 16.49
N GLN A 5 18.98 -11.43 16.71
CA GLN A 5 17.55 -11.25 16.96
C GLN A 5 17.05 -10.02 16.22
N THR A 6 16.86 -10.09 14.89
CA THR A 6 16.28 -8.95 14.14
C THR A 6 15.29 -9.34 13.03
N LYS A 7 15.17 -10.61 12.64
CA LYS A 7 14.30 -10.95 11.48
C LYS A 7 12.81 -10.92 11.79
N ALA A 8 12.38 -11.43 12.94
CA ALA A 8 10.95 -11.52 13.28
C ALA A 8 10.28 -10.18 13.65
N TYR A 9 11.07 -9.14 13.95
CA TYR A 9 10.53 -7.81 14.28
C TYR A 9 10.30 -6.94 13.04
N HIS A 10 11.05 -7.18 11.95
CA HIS A 10 10.90 -6.41 10.71
C HIS A 10 9.70 -6.84 9.87
N ASP A 11 9.36 -8.14 9.84
CA ASP A 11 8.24 -8.63 9.03
C ASP A 11 6.88 -8.15 9.57
N ARG A 12 6.74 -7.94 10.88
CA ARG A 12 5.51 -7.40 11.49
C ARG A 12 5.29 -5.90 11.31
N GLN A 13 6.34 -5.14 10.98
CA GLN A 13 6.23 -3.70 10.72
C GLN A 13 5.77 -3.40 9.28
N LEU A 14 5.98 -4.35 8.35
CA LEU A 14 5.58 -4.17 6.95
C LEU A 14 4.08 -4.44 6.75
N GLU A 15 3.47 -5.40 7.44
CA GLU A 15 2.03 -5.69 7.25
C GLU A 15 1.11 -4.51 7.65
N ASN A 16 1.52 -3.66 8.60
CA ASN A 16 0.70 -2.52 9.04
C ASN A 16 0.88 -1.23 8.21
N SER A 17 1.86 -1.15 7.30
CA SER A 17 2.13 0.08 6.54
C SER A 17 1.34 0.17 5.23
N TRP A 18 0.94 -0.97 4.65
CA TRP A 18 0.16 -1.01 3.41
C TRP A 18 -1.29 -0.55 3.61
N ASP A 19 -1.89 -0.81 4.77
CA ASP A 19 -3.25 -0.37 5.10
C ASP A 19 -3.37 1.17 5.17
N PHE A 20 -2.28 1.86 5.51
CA PHE A 20 -2.27 3.33 5.56
C PHE A 20 -2.22 3.98 4.17
N LEU A 21 -1.63 3.31 3.18
CA LEU A 21 -1.53 3.83 1.80
C LEU A 21 -2.78 3.56 0.96
N ALA A 22 -3.57 2.53 1.29
CA ALA A 22 -4.83 2.25 0.59
C ALA A 22 -5.97 3.22 0.97
N LEU A 23 -5.94 3.81 2.16
CA LEU A 23 -7.01 4.69 2.67
C LEU A 23 -6.83 6.18 2.31
N PHE A 24 -5.61 6.62 1.99
CA PHE A 24 -5.32 8.04 1.73
C PHE A 24 -5.89 8.58 0.40
N PRO A 25 -5.88 7.84 -0.73
CA PRO A 25 -6.42 8.36 -1.99
C PRO A 25 -7.94 8.52 -1.99
N LEU A 26 -8.65 7.65 -1.27
CA LEU A 26 -10.12 7.66 -1.21
C LEU A 26 -10.65 8.86 -0.41
N ALA A 27 -9.97 9.22 0.69
CA ALA A 27 -10.35 10.39 1.49
C ALA A 27 -10.15 11.71 0.71
N LEU A 28 -9.08 11.84 -0.08
CA LEU A 28 -8.81 13.03 -0.88
C LEU A 28 -9.78 13.18 -2.06
N CYS A 29 -10.15 12.07 -2.72
CA CYS A 29 -11.15 12.09 -3.80
C CYS A 29 -12.54 12.50 -3.30
N SER A 30 -12.95 12.07 -2.10
CA SER A 30 -14.22 12.52 -1.52
C SER A 30 -14.23 14.00 -1.14
N ALA A 31 -13.08 14.56 -0.71
CA ALA A 31 -12.98 15.98 -0.38
C ALA A 31 -13.04 16.89 -1.62
N LEU A 32 -12.49 16.44 -2.76
CA LEU A 32 -12.50 17.22 -4.01
C LEU A 32 -13.85 17.19 -4.74
N MET A 33 -14.63 16.11 -4.63
CA MET A 33 -15.96 16.05 -5.26
C MET A 33 -17.04 16.89 -4.54
N VAL A 34 -16.83 17.28 -3.29
CA VAL A 34 -17.79 18.12 -2.56
C VAL A 34 -17.65 19.60 -2.94
N CYS A 35 -16.56 20.02 -3.59
CA CYS A 35 -16.29 21.43 -3.88
C CYS A 35 -16.76 21.94 -5.27
N THR A 36 -17.30 21.10 -6.16
CA THR A 36 -17.68 21.54 -7.52
C THR A 36 -19.18 21.73 -7.74
N LYS A 37 -20.00 21.64 -6.69
CA LYS A 37 -21.46 21.77 -6.81
C LYS A 37 -22.01 22.89 -5.96
N GLN A 38 -21.58 24.10 -6.26
CA GLN A 38 -22.25 25.31 -5.80
C GLN A 38 -22.54 26.18 -7.03
N ASP A 39 -23.51 25.72 -7.82
CA ASP A 39 -24.27 26.57 -8.73
C ASP A 39 -25.03 27.59 -7.87
N SER A 40 -24.39 28.71 -7.59
CA SER A 40 -25.04 29.89 -7.04
C SER A 40 -25.87 30.53 -8.16
N SER A 41 -27.06 29.99 -8.38
CA SER A 41 -28.17 30.76 -8.94
C SER A 41 -28.48 31.88 -7.95
N LEU A 42 -27.86 33.03 -8.16
CA LEU A 42 -28.25 34.28 -7.52
C LEU A 42 -29.64 34.64 -8.04
N ASP A 43 -30.67 34.11 -7.38
CA ASP A 43 -32.03 34.63 -7.46
C ASP A 43 -32.00 36.06 -6.91
N VAL A 44 -31.95 37.01 -7.85
CA VAL A 44 -32.16 38.43 -7.59
C VAL A 44 -33.58 38.59 -7.08
N VAL A 45 -33.75 38.70 -5.76
CA VAL A 45 -35.01 39.04 -5.14
C VAL A 45 -35.37 40.49 -5.52
N PRO A 46 -36.46 40.75 -6.25
CA PRO A 46 -36.90 42.12 -6.51
C PRO A 46 -37.45 42.71 -5.20
N GLY A 47 -36.78 43.74 -4.69
CA GLY A 47 -37.26 44.52 -3.55
C GLY A 47 -38.63 45.12 -3.83
N THR A 48 -39.65 44.63 -3.13
CA THR A 48 -41.00 45.19 -3.12
C THR A 48 -40.98 46.57 -2.47
N LEU A 49 -41.23 47.60 -3.26
CA LEU A 49 -41.52 48.95 -2.83
C LEU A 49 -42.80 48.95 -1.97
N SER A 50 -42.65 49.19 -0.66
CA SER A 50 -43.80 49.40 0.23
C SER A 50 -44.36 50.81 0.00
N SER A 51 -45.56 50.84 -0.58
CA SER A 51 -46.42 52.02 -0.68
C SER A 51 -47.16 52.20 0.65
N SER A 52 -46.98 53.35 1.30
CA SER A 52 -47.70 53.85 2.47
C SER A 52 -47.45 55.36 2.49
N GLU A 53 -48.39 56.29 2.65
CA GLU A 53 -49.81 56.28 2.99
C GLU A 53 -50.36 57.62 2.47
N VAL A 54 -51.54 57.61 1.86
CA VAL A 54 -52.27 58.81 1.43
C VAL A 54 -52.93 59.42 2.66
N GLY A 55 -52.34 60.48 3.20
CA GLY A 55 -52.93 61.32 4.23
C GLY A 55 -53.36 62.67 3.67
N ASP A 56 -54.66 62.81 3.39
CA ASP A 56 -55.32 64.06 3.03
C ASP A 56 -55.12 65.14 4.11
N THR A 57 -54.65 66.32 3.73
CA THR A 57 -54.77 67.51 4.59
C THR A 57 -54.94 68.79 3.78
N MET A 58 -56.18 69.29 3.81
CA MET A 58 -56.63 70.69 3.76
C MET A 58 -55.73 71.74 3.09
N ARG A 59 -56.26 72.26 1.98
CA ARG A 59 -55.81 73.41 1.18
C ARG A 59 -55.85 74.73 1.98
N PRO A 60 -54.76 75.52 2.05
CA PRO A 60 -54.86 76.95 2.32
C PRO A 60 -54.82 77.73 1.00
N ALA A 61 -55.79 78.62 0.85
CA ALA A 61 -55.85 79.62 -0.19
C ALA A 61 -54.66 80.61 -0.06
N GLY A 62 -54.09 81.01 -1.20
CA GLY A 62 -53.24 82.21 -1.31
C GLY A 62 -51.78 82.04 -0.90
N ARG A 63 -51.01 81.20 -1.59
CA ARG A 63 -49.54 81.32 -1.59
C ARG A 63 -49.05 81.80 -2.95
N SER A 64 -48.29 82.89 -2.93
CA SER A 64 -47.64 83.50 -4.08
C SER A 64 -46.90 82.43 -4.89
N LEU A 65 -47.07 82.46 -6.22
CA LEU A 65 -46.47 81.55 -7.19
C LEU A 65 -44.93 81.48 -7.04
N GLU A 66 -44.33 82.56 -6.51
CA GLU A 66 -42.91 82.70 -6.18
C GLU A 66 -42.45 81.73 -5.07
N ASN A 67 -43.26 81.49 -4.04
CA ASN A 67 -42.89 80.58 -2.94
C ASN A 67 -42.92 79.11 -3.38
N MET A 68 -43.82 78.74 -4.29
CA MET A 68 -43.83 77.39 -4.87
C MET A 68 -42.61 77.19 -5.77
N LEU A 69 -42.27 78.16 -6.63
CA LEU A 69 -41.09 78.08 -7.48
C LEU A 69 -39.80 77.92 -6.66
N ALA A 70 -39.65 78.68 -5.56
CA ALA A 70 -38.52 78.57 -4.64
C ALA A 70 -38.44 77.20 -3.94
N THR A 71 -39.58 76.63 -3.50
CA THR A 71 -39.59 75.29 -2.89
C THR A 71 -39.28 74.16 -3.88
N HIS A 72 -39.67 74.30 -5.14
CA HIS A 72 -39.32 73.35 -6.19
C HIS A 72 -37.84 73.45 -6.59
N SER A 73 -37.27 74.66 -6.64
CA SER A 73 -35.84 74.87 -6.86
C SER A 73 -35.00 74.20 -5.77
N CYS A 74 -35.36 74.41 -4.50
CA CYS A 74 -34.61 73.82 -3.37
C CYS A 74 -34.65 72.28 -3.36
N ARG A 75 -35.80 71.68 -3.68
CA ARG A 75 -35.91 70.21 -3.79
C ARG A 75 -35.09 69.64 -4.95
N PHE A 76 -34.99 70.38 -6.05
CA PHE A 76 -34.18 69.96 -7.19
C PHE A 76 -32.70 69.92 -6.83
N ASP A 77 -32.21 70.91 -6.09
CA ASP A 77 -30.83 70.96 -5.62
C ASP A 77 -30.50 69.81 -4.65
N GLU A 78 -31.41 69.48 -3.73
CA GLU A 78 -31.28 68.33 -2.83
C GLU A 78 -31.19 67.00 -3.60
N ILE A 79 -32.03 66.83 -4.63
CA ILE A 79 -31.99 65.64 -5.48
C ILE A 79 -30.67 65.57 -6.26
N LEU A 80 -30.20 66.71 -6.81
CA LEU A 80 -28.94 66.78 -7.54
C LEU A 80 -27.76 66.42 -6.64
N LEU A 81 -27.75 66.94 -5.41
CA LEU A 81 -26.74 66.61 -4.40
C LEU A 81 -26.75 65.12 -4.07
N GLY A 82 -27.94 64.55 -3.83
CA GLY A 82 -28.08 63.11 -3.58
C GLY A 82 -27.59 62.24 -4.75
N VAL A 83 -27.85 62.64 -5.99
CA VAL A 83 -27.33 61.96 -7.18
C VAL A 83 -25.81 62.05 -7.26
N LEU A 84 -25.22 63.21 -6.92
CA LEU A 84 -23.76 63.38 -6.88
C LEU A 84 -23.11 62.55 -5.77
N ASP A 85 -23.72 62.48 -4.59
CA ASP A 85 -23.24 61.66 -3.48
C ASP A 85 -23.30 60.16 -3.82
N ILE A 86 -24.39 59.71 -4.44
CA ILE A 86 -24.51 58.33 -4.93
C ILE A 86 -23.44 58.04 -5.98
N LYS A 87 -23.26 58.94 -6.95
CA LYS A 87 -22.25 58.78 -8.01
C LYS A 87 -20.85 58.67 -7.41
N THR A 88 -20.45 59.62 -6.57
CA THR A 88 -19.13 59.65 -5.93
C THR A 88 -18.91 58.48 -4.97
N SER A 89 -19.97 57.93 -4.36
CA SER A 89 -19.91 56.72 -3.53
C SER A 89 -19.79 55.43 -4.36
N LEU A 90 -20.42 55.38 -5.54
CA LEU A 90 -20.47 54.17 -6.39
C LEU A 90 -19.24 54.01 -7.28
N GLU A 91 -18.71 55.10 -7.84
CA GLU A 91 -17.52 55.07 -8.70
C GLU A 91 -16.35 54.27 -8.10
N PRO A 92 -15.88 54.53 -6.86
CA PRO A 92 -14.76 53.77 -6.28
C PRO A 92 -15.10 52.30 -6.01
N LYS A 93 -16.38 51.97 -5.74
CA LYS A 93 -16.82 50.57 -5.57
C LYS A 93 -16.80 49.82 -6.90
N ILE A 94 -17.22 50.47 -7.98
CA ILE A 94 -17.15 49.90 -9.33
C ILE A 94 -15.69 49.67 -9.73
N ASP A 95 -14.80 50.63 -9.42
CA ASP A 95 -13.37 50.47 -9.69
C ASP A 95 -12.75 49.32 -8.88
N THR A 96 -13.10 49.20 -7.60
CA THR A 96 -12.68 48.07 -6.75
C THR A 96 -13.13 46.73 -7.32
N LEU A 97 -14.42 46.61 -7.69
CA LEU A 97 -14.96 45.40 -8.32
C LEU A 97 -14.26 45.06 -9.64
N ARG A 98 -13.89 46.09 -10.43
CA ARG A 98 -13.16 45.90 -11.68
C ARG A 98 -11.76 45.35 -11.43
N ILE A 99 -11.07 45.86 -10.42
CA ILE A 99 -9.75 45.36 -9.99
C ILE A 99 -9.87 43.91 -9.53
N ASP A 100 -10.84 43.62 -8.65
CA ASP A 100 -11.06 42.27 -8.11
C ASP A 100 -11.37 41.27 -9.23
N MET A 101 -12.19 41.64 -10.23
CA MET A 101 -12.47 40.79 -11.39
C MET A 101 -11.23 40.50 -12.24
N VAL A 102 -10.29 41.44 -12.36
CA VAL A 102 -9.02 41.22 -13.06
C VAL A 102 -8.14 40.25 -12.28
N LEU A 103 -8.03 40.44 -10.96
CA LEU A 103 -7.25 39.56 -10.09
C LEU A 103 -7.82 38.13 -10.09
N LEU A 104 -9.13 37.98 -9.94
CA LEU A 104 -9.82 36.69 -10.00
C LEU A 104 -9.58 35.96 -11.34
N ARG A 105 -9.55 36.70 -12.45
CA ARG A 105 -9.24 36.11 -13.76
C ARG A 105 -7.80 35.63 -13.85
N GLU A 106 -6.86 36.36 -13.27
CA GLU A 106 -5.45 35.96 -13.23
C GLU A 106 -5.24 34.73 -12.34
N ASP A 107 -5.87 34.70 -11.17
CA ASP A 107 -5.82 33.56 -10.26
C ASP A 107 -6.47 32.32 -10.88
N HIS A 108 -7.60 32.49 -11.57
CA HIS A 108 -8.24 31.39 -12.30
C HIS A 108 -7.32 30.84 -13.40
N LYS A 109 -6.59 31.71 -14.11
CA LYS A 109 -5.61 31.28 -15.11
C LYS A 109 -4.46 30.49 -14.47
N LYS A 110 -3.89 30.98 -13.37
CA LYS A 110 -2.81 30.28 -12.63
C LYS A 110 -3.28 28.92 -12.11
N LEU A 111 -4.50 28.85 -11.58
CA LEU A 111 -5.07 27.60 -11.11
C LEU A 111 -5.23 26.60 -12.26
N LYS A 112 -5.70 27.05 -13.42
CA LYS A 112 -5.83 26.20 -14.61
C LYS A 112 -4.47 25.65 -15.06
N GLU A 113 -3.43 26.49 -15.12
CA GLU A 113 -2.07 26.07 -15.46
C GLU A 113 -1.52 25.05 -14.43
N CYS A 114 -1.81 25.25 -13.15
CA CYS A 114 -1.41 24.32 -12.09
C CYS A 114 -2.11 22.96 -12.22
N ILE A 115 -3.42 22.95 -12.54
CA ILE A 115 -4.19 21.74 -12.80
C ILE A 115 -3.60 20.99 -14.00
N GLU A 116 -3.38 21.68 -15.13
CA GLU A 116 -2.81 21.07 -16.34
C GLU A 116 -1.41 20.48 -16.10
N SER A 117 -0.57 21.17 -15.33
CA SER A 117 0.76 20.67 -14.94
C SER A 117 0.67 19.42 -14.05
N THR A 118 -0.26 19.42 -13.08
CA THR A 118 -0.49 18.28 -12.18
C THR A 118 -1.04 17.08 -12.95
N ASP A 119 -1.98 17.29 -13.87
CA ASP A 119 -2.55 16.25 -14.73
C ASP A 119 -1.49 15.64 -15.65
N SER A 120 -0.63 16.46 -16.24
CA SER A 120 0.51 15.99 -17.05
C SER A 120 1.48 15.14 -16.22
N THR A 121 1.80 15.60 -15.02
CA THR A 121 2.66 14.87 -14.07
C THR A 121 2.01 13.53 -13.70
N LEU A 122 0.73 13.51 -13.38
CA LEU A 122 -0.02 12.30 -13.03
C LEU A 122 -0.12 11.32 -14.21
N ALA A 123 -0.30 11.85 -15.44
CA ALA A 123 -0.27 11.04 -16.65
C ALA A 123 1.09 10.37 -16.87
N SER A 124 2.19 11.03 -16.50
CA SER A 124 3.54 10.47 -16.59
C SER A 124 3.83 9.38 -15.55
N PHE A 125 3.22 9.46 -14.36
CA PHE A 125 3.39 8.46 -13.31
C PHE A 125 2.55 7.18 -13.54
N ARG A 126 1.40 7.30 -14.18
CA ARG A 126 0.51 6.16 -14.47
C ARG A 126 1.22 4.98 -15.17
N PRO A 127 2.01 5.17 -16.25
CA PRO A 127 2.74 4.06 -16.87
C PRO A 127 3.81 3.48 -15.94
N MET A 128 4.53 4.31 -15.17
CA MET A 128 5.54 3.81 -14.23
C MET A 128 4.95 2.90 -13.16
N VAL A 129 3.76 3.23 -12.65
CA VAL A 129 3.04 2.38 -11.67
C VAL A 129 2.60 1.07 -12.33
N SER A 130 2.13 1.13 -13.58
CA SER A 130 1.77 -0.08 -14.33
C SER A 130 2.98 -0.99 -14.57
N ASP A 131 4.12 -0.42 -14.97
CA ASP A 131 5.34 -1.16 -15.27
C ASP A 131 5.94 -1.79 -14.01
N THR A 132 5.98 -1.04 -12.91
CA THR A 132 6.45 -1.57 -11.61
C THR A 132 5.55 -2.69 -11.09
N SER A 133 4.23 -2.57 -11.21
CA SER A 133 3.30 -3.64 -10.86
C SER A 133 3.51 -4.89 -11.70
N ALA A 134 3.74 -4.74 -13.02
CA ALA A 134 4.06 -5.87 -13.89
C ALA A 134 5.39 -6.54 -13.51
N HIS A 135 6.40 -5.75 -13.15
CA HIS A 135 7.71 -6.28 -12.73
C HIS A 135 7.64 -7.01 -11.40
N ILE A 136 6.89 -6.49 -10.42
CA ILE A 136 6.66 -7.16 -9.13
C ILE A 136 6.02 -8.53 -9.37
N LYS A 137 4.97 -8.59 -10.19
CA LYS A 137 4.30 -9.85 -10.51
C LYS A 137 5.25 -10.86 -11.17
N ALA A 138 6.10 -10.41 -12.10
CA ALA A 138 7.09 -11.28 -12.72
C ALA A 138 8.10 -11.85 -11.71
N LEU A 139 8.54 -11.04 -10.74
CA LEU A 139 9.43 -11.48 -9.66
C LEU A 139 8.72 -12.45 -8.70
N GLU A 140 7.45 -12.22 -8.39
CA GLU A 140 6.65 -13.15 -7.58
C GLU A 140 6.55 -14.53 -8.27
N ASP A 141 6.24 -14.55 -9.57
CA ASP A 141 6.18 -15.76 -10.37
C ASP A 141 7.55 -16.50 -10.41
N GLU A 142 8.66 -15.76 -10.51
CA GLU A 142 10.01 -16.32 -10.49
C GLU A 142 10.37 -16.90 -9.11
N VAL A 143 10.06 -16.20 -8.03
CA VAL A 143 10.28 -16.68 -6.66
C VAL A 143 9.49 -17.95 -6.40
N ASP A 144 8.23 -18.02 -6.84
CA ASP A 144 7.40 -19.22 -6.71
C ASP A 144 7.93 -20.39 -7.53
N TYR A 145 8.45 -20.13 -8.73
CA TYR A 145 9.11 -21.14 -9.55
C TYR A 145 10.37 -21.68 -8.86
N LEU A 146 11.26 -20.79 -8.39
CA LEU A 146 12.49 -21.18 -7.71
C LEU A 146 12.21 -21.94 -6.41
N ARG A 147 11.16 -21.55 -5.67
CA ARG A 147 10.72 -22.26 -4.47
C ARG A 147 10.30 -23.70 -4.80
N LYS A 148 9.50 -23.91 -5.84
CA LYS A 148 9.12 -25.25 -6.29
C LYS A 148 10.34 -26.07 -6.71
N CYS A 149 11.26 -25.48 -7.46
CA CYS A 149 12.50 -26.17 -7.82
C CYS A 149 13.35 -26.55 -6.60
N ALA A 150 13.41 -25.69 -5.58
CA ALA A 150 14.12 -25.97 -4.33
C ALA A 150 13.46 -27.10 -3.55
N ASP A 151 12.13 -27.08 -3.43
CA ASP A 151 11.34 -28.13 -2.78
C ASP A 151 11.51 -29.48 -3.51
N ASP A 152 11.51 -29.47 -4.84
CA ASP A 152 11.75 -30.66 -5.67
C ASP A 152 13.16 -31.22 -5.47
N GLN A 153 14.19 -30.35 -5.50
CA GLN A 153 15.58 -30.76 -5.27
C GLN A 153 15.79 -31.29 -3.84
N GLU A 154 15.17 -30.66 -2.86
CA GLU A 154 15.19 -31.13 -1.48
C GLU A 154 14.51 -32.49 -1.36
N GLY A 155 13.33 -32.67 -1.98
CA GLY A 155 12.63 -33.94 -2.08
C GLY A 155 13.53 -35.03 -2.68
N MET A 156 14.12 -34.79 -3.84
CA MET A 156 15.05 -35.72 -4.50
C MET A 156 16.28 -36.05 -3.64
N SER A 157 16.83 -35.05 -2.94
CA SER A 157 17.95 -35.23 -2.00
C SER A 157 17.55 -36.11 -0.81
N ARG A 158 16.34 -35.94 -0.28
CA ARG A 158 15.80 -36.74 0.83
C ARG A 158 15.45 -38.18 0.40
N HIS A 159 14.96 -38.40 -0.82
CA HIS A 159 14.63 -39.73 -1.33
C HIS A 159 15.84 -40.68 -1.37
N ASN A 160 17.04 -40.14 -1.61
CA ASN A 160 18.28 -40.91 -1.57
C ASN A 160 18.99 -40.84 -0.22
N SER A 161 18.34 -40.32 0.82
CA SER A 161 18.90 -40.19 2.16
C SER A 161 18.17 -41.12 3.11
N VAL A 162 18.86 -42.14 3.62
CA VAL A 162 18.33 -42.97 4.72
C VAL A 162 18.80 -42.38 6.04
N TYR A 163 17.93 -42.44 7.05
CA TYR A 163 18.20 -41.90 8.38
C TYR A 163 18.12 -43.00 9.42
N ILE A 164 19.23 -43.24 10.11
CA ILE A 164 19.31 -44.20 11.20
C ILE A 164 19.26 -43.44 12.51
N VAL A 165 18.31 -43.81 13.37
CA VAL A 165 17.96 -43.13 14.62
C VAL A 165 18.22 -44.11 15.76
N GLY A 166 18.89 -43.67 16.83
CA GLY A 166 19.12 -44.48 18.03
C GLY A 166 20.48 -45.21 18.08
N SER A 167 21.43 -44.84 17.22
CA SER A 167 22.84 -45.23 17.39
C SER A 167 23.40 -44.62 18.68
N GLN A 168 24.16 -45.38 19.46
CA GLN A 168 24.84 -44.83 20.64
C GLN A 168 26.03 -43.97 20.21
N GLU A 169 26.18 -42.83 20.87
CA GLU A 169 27.36 -42.01 20.69
C GLU A 169 28.61 -42.77 21.12
N GLN A 170 29.62 -42.78 20.25
CA GLN A 170 30.99 -43.32 20.43
C GLN A 170 31.22 -44.73 19.87
N ASP A 171 30.16 -45.53 19.63
CA ASP A 171 30.31 -46.87 19.04
C ASP A 171 30.71 -46.85 17.56
N GLU A 172 30.51 -45.72 16.90
CA GLU A 172 30.70 -45.52 15.46
C GLU A 172 32.18 -45.44 15.03
N GLY A 173 33.09 -45.23 15.98
CA GLY A 173 34.51 -45.02 15.68
C GLY A 173 34.81 -43.72 14.89
N PRO A 174 35.99 -43.63 14.24
CA PRO A 174 36.44 -42.41 13.55
C PRO A 174 35.83 -42.21 12.15
N SER A 175 35.28 -43.26 11.52
CA SER A 175 34.61 -43.16 10.23
C SER A 175 33.26 -43.87 10.28
N MET A 176 32.23 -43.06 10.12
CA MET A 176 30.83 -43.47 10.21
C MET A 176 30.41 -44.33 9.01
N GLU A 177 31.05 -44.12 7.86
CA GLU A 177 30.82 -44.91 6.65
C GLU A 177 31.14 -46.38 6.90
N PHE A 178 32.35 -46.68 7.38
CA PHE A 178 32.77 -48.06 7.64
C PHE A 178 31.92 -48.73 8.71
N TYR A 179 31.63 -48.01 9.81
CA TYR A 179 30.76 -48.53 10.86
C TYR A 179 29.39 -48.93 10.34
N LEU A 180 28.75 -48.06 9.54
CA LEU A 180 27.45 -48.37 8.99
C LEU A 180 27.52 -49.49 7.95
N GLU A 181 28.57 -49.57 7.12
CA GLU A 181 28.71 -50.65 6.12
C GLU A 181 28.77 -52.01 6.81
N GLU A 182 29.54 -52.11 7.89
CA GLU A 182 29.63 -53.29 8.74
C GLU A 182 28.30 -53.57 9.46
N TRP A 183 27.67 -52.55 10.04
CA TRP A 183 26.40 -52.68 10.74
C TRP A 183 25.26 -53.16 9.81
N PHE A 184 25.15 -52.62 8.60
CA PHE A 184 24.17 -53.09 7.60
C PHE A 184 24.45 -54.53 7.17
N SER A 185 25.72 -54.85 6.93
CA SER A 185 26.14 -56.18 6.51
C SER A 185 25.84 -57.23 7.58
N THR A 186 26.00 -56.88 8.85
CA THR A 186 25.74 -57.80 9.97
C THR A 186 24.25 -57.90 10.33
N THR A 187 23.52 -56.77 10.29
CA THR A 187 22.16 -56.69 10.83
C THR A 187 21.08 -57.05 9.80
N ILE A 188 21.21 -56.51 8.58
CA ILE A 188 20.15 -56.61 7.55
C ILE A 188 20.50 -57.67 6.52
N LEU A 189 21.74 -57.69 6.06
CA LEU A 189 22.21 -58.55 4.98
C LEU A 189 22.83 -59.83 5.57
N GLN A 190 22.00 -60.66 6.23
CA GLN A 190 22.45 -61.92 6.83
C GLN A 190 23.10 -62.88 5.81
N ASP A 191 22.90 -62.64 4.52
CA ASP A 191 23.55 -63.32 3.42
C ASP A 191 24.88 -62.66 3.03
N LYS A 192 25.97 -63.42 3.11
CA LYS A 192 27.36 -63.04 2.81
C LYS A 192 27.64 -62.54 1.38
N HIS A 193 26.62 -62.37 0.54
CA HIS A 193 26.75 -62.17 -0.90
C HIS A 193 26.39 -60.77 -1.41
N SER A 194 25.96 -59.84 -0.57
CA SER A 194 25.69 -58.47 -1.03
C SER A 194 26.93 -57.57 -0.92
N THR A 195 27.92 -57.79 -1.77
CA THR A 195 29.12 -56.95 -1.89
C THR A 195 28.89 -55.57 -2.53
N PHE A 196 27.64 -55.12 -2.68
CA PHE A 196 27.29 -53.97 -3.53
C PHE A 196 26.82 -52.71 -2.80
N LEU A 197 26.80 -52.71 -1.46
CA LEU A 197 26.38 -51.53 -0.71
C LEU A 197 27.62 -50.71 -0.33
N SER A 198 27.95 -49.71 -1.16
CA SER A 198 28.97 -48.71 -0.81
C SER A 198 28.29 -47.40 -0.40
N MET A 199 28.68 -46.89 0.77
CA MET A 199 28.19 -45.62 1.26
C MET A 199 29.10 -44.49 0.82
N GLY A 200 28.52 -43.48 0.16
CA GLY A 200 29.30 -42.35 -0.33
C GLY A 200 29.64 -41.32 0.74
N ARG A 201 28.75 -41.14 1.72
CA ARG A 201 28.91 -40.20 2.82
C ARG A 201 27.99 -40.59 3.96
N ALA A 202 28.54 -40.63 5.17
CA ALA A 202 27.77 -40.79 6.39
C ALA A 202 28.21 -39.70 7.38
N HIS A 203 27.24 -39.00 7.97
CA HIS A 203 27.55 -37.98 8.98
C HIS A 203 26.40 -37.80 9.95
N ARG A 204 26.75 -37.33 11.15
CA ARG A 204 25.77 -36.95 12.18
C ARG A 204 25.03 -35.70 11.74
N VAL A 205 23.71 -35.72 11.83
CA VAL A 205 22.90 -34.51 11.72
C VAL A 205 22.64 -33.97 13.13
N LEU A 206 23.20 -32.80 13.44
CA LEU A 206 22.92 -32.11 14.70
C LEU A 206 21.52 -31.47 14.64
N GLY A 207 20.71 -31.71 15.67
CA GLY A 207 19.49 -30.95 15.90
C GLY A 207 18.27 -31.37 15.08
N TRP A 208 18.13 -32.67 14.77
CA TRP A 208 16.91 -33.16 14.16
C TRP A 208 15.69 -32.85 15.02
N ARG A 209 14.79 -31.99 14.52
CA ARG A 209 13.46 -31.83 15.13
C ARG A 209 12.59 -32.97 14.63
N LEU A 210 12.26 -33.91 15.50
CA LEU A 210 11.29 -34.96 15.18
C LEU A 210 10.02 -34.29 14.62
N PRO A 211 9.38 -34.89 13.60
CA PRO A 211 8.12 -34.37 13.08
C PRO A 211 7.12 -34.17 14.23
N PRO A 212 6.29 -33.11 14.19
CA PRO A 212 5.36 -32.81 15.27
C PRO A 212 4.40 -33.99 15.49
N GLY A 213 4.57 -34.69 16.61
CA GLY A 213 3.80 -35.85 17.01
C GLY A 213 4.15 -36.24 18.46
N PRO A 214 3.28 -37.00 19.15
CA PRO A 214 3.58 -37.48 20.50
C PRO A 214 4.83 -38.37 20.44
N PRO A 215 5.77 -38.24 21.39
CA PRO A 215 6.95 -39.09 21.43
C PRO A 215 6.50 -40.56 21.47
N PRO A 216 7.16 -41.46 20.72
CA PRO A 216 6.87 -42.89 20.82
C PRO A 216 6.98 -43.30 22.30
N SER A 217 6.02 -44.09 22.78
CA SER A 217 5.81 -44.44 24.20
C SER A 217 6.94 -45.27 24.84
N ALA A 218 8.07 -45.44 24.17
CA ALA A 218 9.28 -46.01 24.74
C ALA A 218 10.07 -44.88 25.42
N GLN A 219 10.34 -45.07 26.70
CA GLN A 219 11.16 -44.27 27.61
C GLN A 219 12.36 -43.58 26.92
N TRP A 220 12.12 -42.44 26.27
CA TRP A 220 13.14 -41.62 25.62
C TRP A 220 13.82 -40.77 26.70
N SER A 221 15.05 -41.13 27.05
CA SER A 221 15.86 -40.28 27.92
C SER A 221 16.38 -39.08 27.12
N PRO A 222 16.11 -37.84 27.54
CA PRO A 222 16.59 -36.63 26.84
C PRO A 222 18.12 -36.46 26.86
N ALA A 223 18.86 -37.36 27.51
CA ALA A 223 20.31 -37.38 27.55
C ALA A 223 20.97 -38.21 26.43
N SER A 224 20.21 -38.98 25.65
CA SER A 224 20.74 -39.69 24.48
C SER A 224 20.47 -38.82 23.24
N SER A 225 21.49 -38.07 22.82
CA SER A 225 21.48 -37.35 21.56
C SER A 225 21.22 -38.34 20.44
N THR A 226 19.98 -38.32 19.97
CA THR A 226 19.58 -39.20 18.90
C THR A 226 20.16 -38.65 17.62
N ILE A 227 21.23 -39.30 17.17
CA ILE A 227 21.88 -39.00 15.92
C ILE A 227 21.05 -39.60 14.80
N ALA A 228 20.73 -38.79 13.81
CA ALA A 228 20.31 -39.29 12.52
C ALA A 228 21.55 -39.33 11.62
N THR A 229 21.87 -40.50 11.10
CA THR A 229 22.93 -40.63 10.10
C THR A 229 22.33 -40.60 8.71
N VAL A 230 22.68 -39.59 7.90
CA VAL A 230 22.31 -39.51 6.48
C VAL A 230 23.17 -40.47 5.70
N ILE A 231 22.55 -41.38 4.97
CA ILE A 231 23.24 -42.27 4.04
C ILE A 231 22.86 -41.88 2.62
N ARG A 232 23.84 -41.47 1.81
CA ARG A 232 23.67 -41.38 0.36
C ARG A 232 24.29 -42.62 -0.28
N PRO A 233 23.48 -43.58 -0.79
CA PRO A 233 24.04 -44.65 -1.59
C PRO A 233 24.65 -44.03 -2.84
N TYR A 234 25.87 -44.45 -3.21
CA TYR A 234 26.32 -44.19 -4.57
C TYR A 234 25.34 -44.85 -5.52
N LYS A 235 25.09 -44.18 -6.66
CA LYS A 235 24.31 -44.70 -7.78
C LYS A 235 24.62 -46.19 -7.93
N LEU A 236 23.66 -47.05 -7.57
CA LEU A 236 23.76 -48.49 -7.77
C LEU A 236 24.24 -48.65 -9.21
N LEU A 237 25.44 -49.23 -9.38
CA LEU A 237 26.02 -49.57 -10.68
C LEU A 237 25.18 -50.69 -11.29
N MET A 238 23.90 -50.44 -11.54
CA MET A 238 22.97 -51.23 -12.34
C MET A 238 23.30 -51.09 -13.83
N GLN A 239 24.58 -50.91 -14.18
CA GLN A 239 25.05 -50.73 -15.55
C GLN A 239 25.65 -52.02 -16.14
N LYS A 240 25.68 -53.14 -15.38
CA LYS A 240 26.27 -54.41 -15.84
C LYS A 240 25.30 -55.59 -16.04
N ALA A 241 24.00 -55.44 -15.80
CA ALA A 241 23.04 -56.55 -15.92
C ALA A 241 22.13 -56.51 -17.17
N CYS A 242 22.21 -55.50 -18.04
CA CYS A 242 21.42 -55.42 -19.28
C CYS A 242 22.25 -55.63 -20.57
N GLN A 243 23.42 -56.30 -20.48
CA GLN A 243 24.27 -56.62 -21.64
C GLN A 243 24.59 -58.11 -21.79
N GLN A 244 23.76 -59.00 -21.26
CA GLN A 244 23.82 -60.43 -21.57
C GLN A 244 22.47 -60.93 -22.07
#